data_AF-A0A7J9YM94-F1
#
_entry.id   AF-A0A7J9YM94-F1
#
_cell.length_a   1.000
_cell.length_b   1.000
_cell.length_c   1.000
_cell.angle_alpha   90.00
_cell.angle_beta   90.00
_cell.angle_gamma   90.00
#
_symmetry.space_group_name_H-M   'P 1'
#
loop_
_entity.id
_entity.type
_entity.pdbx_description
1 polymer ?
#
loop_
_entity_poly.entity_id
_entity_poly.type
_entity_poly.pdbx_seq_one_letter_code
_entity_poly.pdbx_strand_id
1 'polypeptide(L)'
;MACGAWMGGLFYRTLDRMFQVLRQNVVMIAPPPGDTRYGHELFPAWIDHGYPAYGIPAAGGDGFKAVINWRQLDIDLDRDDRLVDQASIARTRRYVARRFPGLDNQPISGIAVGQIATTADTHFLIDRHSDQHDVVLVADDSGHLFKHGPVVGGYVAELALIKRKPRAASACATAPPPGSPTVLSDAAPQRYVPGWYSWECGEHHRERRTE
;
A
#
# COMPACT_ATOMS: atom_id res chain seq x y z
N MET A 1 5.72 13.69 9.55
CA MET A 1 5.06 13.97 8.26
C MET A 1 4.48 12.67 7.74
N ALA A 2 3.16 12.60 7.59
CA ALA A 2 2.43 11.37 7.24
C ALA A 2 1.35 11.67 6.19
N CYS A 3 1.77 12.12 5.00
CA CYS A 3 0.89 12.64 3.95
C CYS A 3 0.52 11.59 2.88
N GLY A 4 0.67 10.30 3.18
CA GLY A 4 0.31 9.20 2.28
C GLY A 4 0.97 9.29 0.90
N ALA A 5 0.19 9.09 -0.16
CA ALA A 5 0.65 9.10 -1.54
C ALA A 5 1.33 10.42 -1.97
N TRP A 6 1.04 11.55 -1.31
CA TRP A 6 1.65 12.85 -1.62
C TRP A 6 3.06 13.01 -1.08
N MET A 7 3.56 12.08 -0.25
CA MET A 7 4.89 12.19 0.35
C MET A 7 6.00 12.36 -0.72
N GLY A 8 5.85 11.72 -1.90
CA GLY A 8 6.83 11.77 -2.97
C GLY A 8 6.96 13.17 -3.56
N GLY A 9 5.83 13.81 -3.86
CA GLY A 9 5.80 15.19 -4.37
C GLY A 9 6.20 16.22 -3.31
N LEU A 10 5.77 16.05 -2.05
CA LEU A 10 6.10 16.99 -0.97
C LEU A 10 7.59 16.96 -0.61
N PHE A 11 8.22 15.79 -0.66
CA PHE A 11 9.63 15.57 -0.35
C PHE A 11 10.40 15.16 -1.61
N TYR A 12 10.18 15.85 -2.72
CA TYR A 12 10.68 15.41 -4.03
C TYR A 12 12.21 15.25 -4.11
N ARG A 13 12.96 15.98 -3.29
CA ARG A 13 14.44 15.88 -3.25
C ARG A 13 14.94 14.61 -2.56
N THR A 14 14.14 14.03 -1.68
CA THR A 14 14.52 12.86 -0.87
C THR A 14 13.71 11.63 -1.24
N LEU A 15 12.40 11.74 -1.44
CA LEU A 15 11.47 10.62 -1.57
C LEU A 15 10.98 10.31 -3.00
N ASP A 16 11.04 11.25 -3.97
CA ASP A 16 10.38 11.14 -5.28
C ASP A 16 10.63 9.81 -6.02
N ARG A 17 11.85 9.29 -5.91
CA ARG A 17 12.27 8.08 -6.63
C ARG A 17 12.22 6.81 -5.79
N MET A 18 11.68 6.88 -4.57
CA MET A 18 11.69 5.76 -3.63
C MET A 18 10.40 4.93 -3.68
N PHE A 19 9.30 5.49 -4.15
CA PHE A 19 8.04 4.77 -4.31
C PHE A 19 7.26 5.24 -5.52
N GLN A 20 6.43 4.35 -6.04
CA GLN A 20 5.44 4.64 -7.07
C GLN A 20 4.06 4.75 -6.44
N VAL A 21 3.21 5.59 -7.00
CA VAL A 21 1.82 5.71 -6.56
C VAL A 21 0.92 5.00 -7.57
N LEU A 22 0.20 4.00 -7.08
CA LEU A 22 -0.70 3.15 -7.83
C LEU A 22 -2.14 3.46 -7.46
N ARG A 23 -2.92 3.84 -8.46
CA ARG A 23 -4.37 3.91 -8.48
C ARG A 23 -5.00 2.56 -8.18
N GLN A 24 -6.08 2.57 -7.41
CA GLN A 24 -6.92 1.41 -7.11
C GLN A 24 -8.37 1.74 -7.47
N ASN A 25 -8.88 1.14 -8.53
CA ASN A 25 -10.29 1.33 -8.92
C ASN A 25 -11.17 0.38 -8.10
N VAL A 26 -11.98 0.95 -7.22
CA VAL A 26 -12.88 0.22 -6.32
C VAL A 26 -14.30 0.28 -6.87
N VAL A 27 -14.91 -0.88 -7.07
CA VAL A 27 -16.32 -0.99 -7.44
C VAL A 27 -17.04 -1.78 -6.37
N MET A 28 -18.14 -1.24 -5.87
CA MET A 28 -18.99 -1.88 -4.88
C MET A 28 -20.30 -2.30 -5.53
N ILE A 29 -20.74 -3.52 -5.25
CA ILE A 29 -21.91 -4.15 -5.86
C ILE A 29 -22.91 -4.47 -4.77
N ALA A 30 -24.15 -4.00 -4.92
CA ALA A 30 -25.21 -4.34 -3.98
C ALA A 30 -25.50 -5.85 -4.05
N PRO A 31 -25.50 -6.58 -2.94
CA PRO A 31 -26.07 -7.92 -2.92
C PRO A 31 -27.57 -7.88 -3.27
N PRO A 32 -28.15 -9.00 -3.74
CA PRO A 32 -29.60 -9.09 -3.91
C PRO A 32 -30.34 -8.70 -2.61
N PRO A 33 -31.47 -7.98 -2.70
CA PRO A 33 -32.22 -7.56 -1.52
C PRO A 33 -32.56 -8.74 -0.60
N GLY A 34 -32.19 -8.63 0.68
CA GLY A 34 -32.42 -9.66 1.69
C GLY A 34 -31.42 -10.83 1.68
N ASP A 35 -30.48 -10.90 0.71
CA ASP A 35 -29.45 -11.94 0.69
C ASP A 35 -28.28 -11.58 1.61
N THR A 36 -28.27 -12.17 2.80
CA THR A 36 -27.25 -11.91 3.82
C THR A 36 -25.94 -12.66 3.57
N ARG A 37 -25.90 -13.59 2.61
CA ARG A 37 -24.72 -14.45 2.38
C ARG A 37 -23.48 -13.68 1.94
N TYR A 38 -23.63 -12.47 1.41
CA TYR A 38 -22.52 -11.59 1.03
C TYR A 38 -22.14 -10.58 2.12
N GLY A 39 -22.87 -10.58 3.24
CA GLY A 39 -22.59 -9.71 4.38
C GLY A 39 -21.36 -10.14 5.15
N HIS A 40 -20.72 -9.17 5.83
CA HIS A 40 -19.47 -9.39 6.59
C HIS A 40 -19.53 -10.43 7.71
N GLU A 41 -20.73 -10.81 8.18
CA GLU A 41 -20.89 -11.88 9.17
C GLU A 41 -20.74 -13.29 8.57
N LEU A 42 -21.04 -13.46 7.27
CA LEU A 42 -21.11 -14.77 6.62
C LEU A 42 -20.10 -14.95 5.49
N PHE A 43 -19.56 -13.85 4.95
CA PHE A 43 -18.65 -13.89 3.81
C PHE A 43 -17.27 -13.32 4.18
N PRO A 44 -16.17 -14.02 3.88
CA PRO A 44 -14.83 -13.57 4.26
C PRO A 44 -14.31 -12.47 3.32
N ALA A 45 -13.29 -11.73 3.78
CA ALA A 45 -12.41 -11.02 2.85
C ALA A 45 -11.79 -12.02 1.87
N TRP A 46 -11.53 -11.59 0.63
CA TRP A 46 -11.10 -12.49 -0.43
C TRP A 46 -9.97 -11.88 -1.26
N ILE A 47 -9.12 -12.76 -1.76
CA ILE A 47 -8.05 -12.45 -2.70
C ILE A 47 -7.98 -13.58 -3.72
N ASP A 48 -7.76 -13.23 -4.97
CA ASP A 48 -7.40 -14.17 -6.02
C ASP A 48 -5.95 -13.91 -6.42
N HIS A 49 -5.07 -14.87 -6.23
CA HIS A 49 -3.67 -14.72 -6.65
C HIS A 49 -3.48 -15.04 -8.14
N GLY A 50 -4.40 -15.79 -8.76
CA GLY A 50 -4.37 -16.12 -10.18
C GLY A 50 -4.95 -15.01 -11.07
N TYR A 51 -5.54 -13.98 -10.47
CA TYR A 51 -6.06 -12.80 -11.14
C TYR A 51 -5.92 -11.62 -10.18
N PRO A 52 -5.30 -10.49 -10.52
CA PRO A 52 -5.01 -9.39 -9.60
C PRO A 52 -6.28 -8.71 -9.07
N ALA A 53 -6.92 -9.37 -8.12
CA ALA A 53 -8.26 -9.10 -7.65
C ALA A 53 -8.37 -9.42 -6.17
N TYR A 54 -8.99 -8.51 -5.44
CA TYR A 54 -9.26 -8.68 -4.03
C TYR A 54 -10.48 -7.87 -3.63
N GLY A 55 -11.00 -8.15 -2.45
CA GLY A 55 -12.18 -7.49 -1.96
C GLY A 55 -12.55 -7.84 -0.55
N ILE A 56 -13.62 -7.21 -0.10
CA ILE A 56 -14.23 -7.46 1.20
C ILE A 56 -15.73 -7.65 1.00
N PRO A 57 -16.39 -8.39 1.90
CA PRO A 57 -17.83 -8.58 1.87
C PRO A 57 -18.58 -7.25 1.96
N ALA A 58 -19.90 -7.30 1.74
CA ALA A 58 -20.77 -6.17 2.00
C ALA A 58 -20.72 -5.83 3.50
N ALA A 59 -20.11 -4.68 3.80
CA ALA A 59 -19.92 -4.16 5.15
C ALA A 59 -20.41 -2.71 5.18
N GLY A 60 -21.04 -2.29 6.29
CA GLY A 60 -21.44 -0.89 6.50
C GLY A 60 -22.50 -0.32 5.55
N GLY A 61 -23.09 -1.14 4.68
CA GLY A 61 -24.09 -0.70 3.69
C GLY A 61 -23.52 -0.31 2.31
N ASP A 62 -22.19 -0.31 2.14
CA ASP A 62 -21.54 0.15 0.91
C ASP A 62 -21.62 -0.85 -0.24
N GLY A 63 -21.86 -2.13 0.07
CA GLY A 63 -21.95 -3.24 -0.89
C GLY A 63 -20.68 -4.10 -0.95
N PHE A 64 -20.74 -5.18 -1.72
CA PHE A 64 -19.63 -6.12 -1.93
C PHE A 64 -18.52 -5.43 -2.70
N LYS A 65 -17.36 -5.24 -2.05
CA LYS A 65 -16.24 -4.50 -2.62
C LYS A 65 -15.39 -5.40 -3.50
N ALA A 66 -15.12 -4.97 -4.73
CA ALA A 66 -14.20 -5.62 -5.65
C ALA A 66 -13.21 -4.60 -6.24
N VAL A 67 -11.92 -4.93 -6.16
CA VAL A 67 -10.82 -4.17 -6.77
C VAL A 67 -10.15 -5.08 -7.78
N ILE A 68 -10.20 -4.71 -9.06
CA ILE A 68 -9.76 -5.56 -10.18
C ILE A 68 -8.69 -4.82 -11.01
N ASN A 69 -7.44 -5.05 -10.66
CA ASN A 69 -6.32 -4.25 -11.12
C ASN A 69 -5.61 -4.91 -12.31
N TRP A 70 -5.92 -4.50 -13.53
CA TRP A 70 -5.22 -4.98 -14.73
C TRP A 70 -4.74 -3.81 -15.59
N ARG A 71 -3.41 -3.62 -15.63
CA ARG A 71 -2.66 -2.59 -16.39
C ARG A 71 -3.07 -1.13 -16.09
N GLN A 72 -2.13 -0.20 -16.26
CA GLN A 72 -2.30 1.26 -16.09
C GLN A 72 -2.88 1.66 -14.72
N LEU A 73 -2.10 1.42 -13.67
CA LEU A 73 -2.41 1.91 -12.33
C LEU A 73 -1.68 3.20 -12.00
N ASP A 74 -0.88 3.77 -12.90
CA ASP A 74 -0.24 5.06 -12.63
C ASP A 74 -1.30 6.15 -12.47
N ILE A 75 -1.05 7.08 -11.56
CA ILE A 75 -1.93 8.23 -11.32
C ILE A 75 -1.10 9.48 -11.07
N ASP A 76 -1.44 10.56 -11.78
CA ASP A 76 -1.01 11.90 -11.41
C ASP A 76 -1.92 12.40 -10.29
N LEU A 77 -1.38 12.46 -9.07
CA LEU A 77 -2.13 12.84 -7.87
C LEU A 77 -2.69 14.27 -7.93
N ASP A 78 -2.17 15.14 -8.78
CA ASP A 78 -2.67 16.52 -8.86
C ASP A 78 -3.60 16.72 -10.05
N ARG A 79 -3.46 15.92 -11.11
CA ARG A 79 -4.17 16.13 -12.38
C ARG A 79 -5.27 15.14 -12.70
N ASP A 80 -5.17 13.89 -12.24
CA ASP A 80 -6.09 12.85 -12.67
C ASP A 80 -7.40 12.86 -11.90
N ASP A 81 -8.52 12.61 -12.59
CA ASP A 81 -9.82 12.52 -11.94
C ASP A 81 -9.96 11.26 -11.06
N ARG A 82 -10.68 11.40 -9.95
CA ARG A 82 -10.99 10.30 -9.02
C ARG A 82 -12.29 9.58 -9.43
N LEU A 83 -12.44 9.36 -10.73
CA LEU A 83 -13.59 8.67 -11.32
C LEU A 83 -13.16 7.32 -11.89
N VAL A 84 -13.86 6.25 -11.52
CA VAL A 84 -13.59 4.92 -12.09
C VAL A 84 -14.06 4.88 -13.54
N ASP A 85 -13.17 4.54 -14.45
CA ASP A 85 -13.46 4.49 -15.88
C ASP A 85 -14.38 3.29 -16.24
N GLN A 86 -15.06 3.41 -17.39
CA GLN A 86 -16.01 2.39 -17.86
C GLN A 86 -15.35 1.04 -18.15
N ALA A 87 -14.07 1.01 -18.57
CA ALA A 87 -13.37 -0.24 -18.84
C ALA A 87 -13.07 -1.00 -17.54
N SER A 88 -12.73 -0.29 -16.47
CA SER A 88 -12.57 -0.84 -15.12
C SER A 88 -13.89 -1.36 -14.57
N ILE A 89 -15.00 -0.63 -14.75
CA ILE A 89 -16.35 -1.10 -14.37
C ILE A 89 -16.71 -2.39 -15.13
N ALA A 90 -16.54 -2.40 -16.45
CA ALA A 90 -16.84 -3.56 -17.28
C ALA A 90 -15.98 -4.77 -16.91
N ARG A 91 -14.69 -4.55 -16.62
CA ARG A 91 -13.78 -5.59 -16.13
C ARG A 91 -14.25 -6.17 -14.81
N THR A 92 -14.64 -5.33 -13.86
CA THR A 92 -15.15 -5.79 -12.56
C THR A 92 -16.45 -6.58 -12.72
N ARG A 93 -17.39 -6.11 -13.55
CA ARG A 93 -18.61 -6.88 -13.86
C ARG A 93 -18.29 -8.25 -14.43
N ARG A 94 -17.37 -8.34 -15.40
CA ARG A 94 -16.97 -9.63 -15.99
C ARG A 94 -16.31 -10.56 -14.96
N TYR A 95 -15.46 -10.02 -14.09
CA TYR A 95 -14.83 -10.81 -13.04
C TYR A 95 -15.86 -11.34 -12.03
N VAL A 96 -16.78 -10.47 -11.60
CA VAL A 96 -17.82 -10.80 -10.62
C VAL A 96 -18.82 -11.81 -11.19
N ALA A 97 -19.29 -11.64 -12.42
CA ALA A 97 -20.16 -12.62 -13.08
C ALA A 97 -19.54 -14.03 -13.11
N ARG A 98 -18.21 -14.11 -13.28
CA ARG A 98 -17.48 -15.39 -13.32
C ARG A 98 -17.24 -15.99 -11.93
N ARG A 99 -16.84 -15.18 -10.95
CA ARG A 99 -16.38 -15.67 -9.62
C ARG A 99 -17.45 -15.64 -8.54
N PHE A 100 -18.45 -14.77 -8.70
CA PHE A 100 -19.54 -14.55 -7.76
C PHE A 100 -20.87 -14.44 -8.54
N PRO A 101 -21.35 -15.52 -9.18
CA PRO A 101 -22.49 -15.46 -10.10
C PRO A 101 -23.79 -14.96 -9.45
N GLY A 102 -23.96 -15.10 -8.13
CA GLY A 102 -25.10 -14.51 -7.41
C GLY A 102 -25.09 -12.97 -7.33
N LEU A 103 -23.97 -12.33 -7.68
CA LEU A 103 -23.84 -10.88 -7.82
C LEU A 103 -23.90 -10.43 -9.29
N ASP A 104 -24.09 -11.35 -10.23
CA ASP A 104 -24.22 -10.97 -11.64
C ASP A 104 -25.44 -10.07 -11.85
N ASN A 105 -25.27 -9.07 -12.73
CA ASN A 105 -26.25 -8.02 -13.03
C ASN A 105 -26.78 -7.22 -11.83
N GLN A 106 -26.22 -7.38 -10.63
CA GLN A 106 -26.60 -6.54 -9.50
C GLN A 106 -26.18 -5.07 -9.72
N PRO A 107 -26.87 -4.12 -9.07
CA PRO A 107 -26.53 -2.70 -9.14
C PRO A 107 -25.14 -2.41 -8.56
N ILE A 108 -24.44 -1.45 -9.17
CA ILE A 108 -23.24 -0.86 -8.55
C ILE A 108 -23.75 0.12 -7.49
N SER A 109 -23.46 -0.17 -6.22
CA SER A 109 -23.85 0.66 -5.07
C SER A 109 -22.86 1.79 -4.82
N GLY A 110 -21.62 1.65 -5.27
CA GLY A 110 -20.59 2.66 -5.10
C GLY A 110 -19.40 2.47 -6.02
N ILE A 111 -18.67 3.55 -6.24
CA ILE A 111 -17.36 3.57 -6.89
C ILE A 111 -16.43 4.49 -6.11
N ALA A 112 -15.16 4.11 -6.02
CA ALA A 112 -14.14 4.94 -5.40
C ALA A 112 -12.79 4.71 -6.07
N VAL A 113 -11.91 5.69 -5.93
CA VAL A 113 -10.52 5.60 -6.39
C VAL A 113 -9.63 5.71 -5.17
N GLY A 114 -8.96 4.60 -4.84
CA GLY A 114 -7.90 4.55 -3.84
C GLY A 114 -6.53 4.77 -4.46
N GLN A 115 -5.54 5.00 -3.60
CA GLN A 115 -4.13 5.09 -3.97
C GLN A 115 -3.33 4.19 -3.03
N ILE A 116 -2.25 3.64 -3.56
CA ILE A 116 -1.23 2.90 -2.81
C ILE A 116 0.10 3.52 -3.20
N ALA A 117 0.85 4.06 -2.24
CA ALA A 117 2.28 4.26 -2.45
C ALA A 117 2.99 2.92 -2.21
N THR A 118 3.86 2.51 -3.13
CA THR A 118 4.64 1.28 -3.00
C THR A 118 6.13 1.49 -3.28
N THR A 119 6.97 1.02 -2.35
CA THR A 119 8.41 0.86 -2.51
C THR A 119 8.71 -0.43 -3.29
N ALA A 120 9.91 -0.52 -3.87
CA ALA A 120 10.34 -1.69 -4.64
C ALA A 120 10.41 -2.98 -3.80
N ASP A 121 10.70 -2.86 -2.51
CA ASP A 121 10.76 -3.97 -1.56
C ASP A 121 9.49 -4.10 -0.71
N THR A 122 8.47 -3.28 -0.98
CA THR A 122 7.15 -3.28 -0.32
C THR A 122 7.18 -2.98 1.19
N HIS A 123 8.28 -2.42 1.70
CA HIS A 123 8.41 -1.99 3.09
C HIS A 123 7.95 -0.55 3.29
N PHE A 124 7.44 -0.27 4.49
CA PHE A 124 7.11 1.09 4.90
C PHE A 124 8.36 1.95 4.99
N LEU A 125 8.22 3.23 4.66
CA LEU A 125 9.26 4.22 4.88
C LEU A 125 8.92 4.99 6.15
N ILE A 126 9.50 4.56 7.27
CA ILE A 126 9.35 5.22 8.57
C ILE A 126 10.75 5.53 9.12
N ASP A 127 11.22 6.74 8.89
CA ASP A 127 12.56 7.17 9.33
C ASP A 127 12.64 8.71 9.44
N ARG A 128 13.70 9.24 10.02
CA ARG A 128 13.96 10.68 10.09
C ARG A 128 14.46 11.22 8.75
N HIS A 129 14.13 12.47 8.45
CA HIS A 129 14.69 13.15 7.30
C HIS A 129 16.22 13.27 7.45
N SER A 130 16.96 13.01 6.37
CA SER A 130 18.43 12.97 6.37
C SER A 130 19.05 14.28 6.85
N ASP A 131 18.47 15.41 6.41
CA ASP A 131 19.02 16.74 6.67
C ASP A 131 18.24 17.51 7.76
N GLN A 132 17.07 17.01 8.16
CA GLN A 132 16.18 17.66 9.14
C GLN A 132 15.83 16.63 10.21
N HIS A 133 16.77 16.41 11.13
CA HIS A 133 16.65 15.31 12.09
C HIS A 133 15.44 15.41 13.02
N ASP A 134 14.83 16.57 13.19
CA ASP A 134 13.60 16.76 13.97
C ASP A 134 12.32 16.36 13.22
N VAL A 135 12.44 15.97 11.94
CA VAL A 135 11.33 15.53 11.11
C VAL A 135 11.36 14.01 10.98
N VAL A 136 10.32 13.34 11.47
CA VAL A 136 10.05 11.92 11.15
C VAL A 136 9.14 11.87 9.92
N LEU A 137 9.54 11.08 8.92
CA LEU A 137 8.79 10.77 7.71
C LEU A 137 8.07 9.44 7.92
N VAL A 138 6.79 9.39 7.58
CA VAL A 138 5.95 8.20 7.53
C VAL A 138 5.35 8.20 6.12
N ALA A 139 6.04 7.54 5.21
CA ALA A 139 5.66 7.41 3.82
C ALA A 139 5.52 5.94 3.45
N ASP A 140 4.92 5.70 2.29
CA ASP A 140 4.72 4.36 1.73
C ASP A 140 3.83 3.44 2.58
N ASP A 141 2.65 3.12 2.05
CA ASP A 141 1.74 2.18 2.70
C ASP A 141 1.88 0.75 2.15
N SER A 142 2.50 0.61 0.97
CA SER A 142 2.64 -0.62 0.18
C SER A 142 1.35 -1.46 0.06
N GLY A 143 0.19 -0.81 0.19
CA GLY A 143 -1.12 -1.44 0.14
C GLY A 143 -1.49 -2.24 1.38
N HIS A 144 -0.67 -2.21 2.44
CA HIS A 144 -0.84 -3.08 3.60
C HIS A 144 -0.68 -2.40 4.96
N LEU A 145 -0.27 -1.12 5.02
CA LEU A 145 -0.10 -0.39 6.28
C LEU A 145 -1.37 -0.26 7.12
N PHE A 146 -2.56 -0.24 6.51
CA PHE A 146 -3.84 -0.06 7.23
C PHE A 146 -4.03 -1.07 8.38
N LYS A 147 -3.63 -2.34 8.19
CA LYS A 147 -3.76 -3.38 9.22
C LYS A 147 -2.83 -3.14 10.44
N HIS A 148 -1.79 -2.33 10.26
CA HIS A 148 -0.84 -1.94 11.31
C HIS A 148 -1.21 -0.62 12.01
N GLY A 149 -2.34 0.01 11.64
CA GLY A 149 -2.82 1.26 12.22
C GLY A 149 -2.78 1.31 13.77
N PRO A 150 -3.23 0.24 14.48
CA PRO A 150 -3.18 0.22 15.94
C PRO A 150 -1.77 0.31 16.56
N VAL A 151 -0.72 -0.09 15.83
CA VAL A 151 0.65 -0.17 16.36
C VAL A 151 1.60 0.89 15.78
N VAL A 152 1.37 1.33 14.54
CA VAL A 152 2.29 2.24 13.83
C VAL A 152 2.47 3.58 14.55
N GLY A 153 1.40 4.11 15.15
CA GLY A 153 1.46 5.38 15.88
C GLY A 153 2.40 5.34 17.08
N GLY A 154 2.39 4.23 17.84
CA GLY A 154 3.30 4.03 18.97
C GLY A 154 4.75 3.95 18.52
N TYR A 155 5.03 3.16 17.49
CA TYR A 155 6.36 3.04 16.89
C TYR A 155 6.92 4.41 16.41
N VAL A 156 6.10 5.18 15.69
CA VAL A 156 6.49 6.52 15.20
C VAL A 156 6.76 7.48 16.36
N ALA A 157 5.96 7.42 17.44
CA ALA A 157 6.17 8.24 18.63
C ALA A 157 7.49 7.90 19.34
N GLU A 158 7.80 6.61 19.51
CA GLU A 158 9.08 6.17 20.07
C GLU A 158 10.26 6.66 19.23
N LEU A 159 10.19 6.47 17.90
CA LEU A 159 11.20 6.97 16.97
C LEU A 159 11.42 8.47 17.09
N ALA A 160 10.35 9.26 17.26
CA ALA A 160 10.41 10.70 17.42
C ALA A 160 11.07 11.14 18.74
N LEU A 161 10.91 10.35 19.80
CA LEU A 161 11.44 10.66 21.14
C LEU A 161 12.90 10.23 21.35
N ILE A 162 13.43 9.30 20.53
CA ILE A 162 14.85 8.89 20.61
C ILE A 162 15.76 10.07 20.28
N LYS A 163 16.54 10.53 21.27
CA LYS A 163 17.59 11.53 21.06
C LYS A 163 18.79 10.87 20.38
N ARG A 164 19.07 11.20 19.11
CA ARG A 164 20.37 10.89 18.49
C ARG A 164 21.36 12.01 18.81
N LYS A 165 22.63 11.62 19.07
CA LYS A 165 23.74 12.56 18.89
C LYS A 165 23.81 12.94 17.41
N PRO A 166 23.98 14.22 17.04
CA PRO A 166 24.12 14.62 15.65
C PRO A 166 25.26 13.80 15.03
N ARG A 167 24.97 13.13 13.91
CA ARG A 167 25.98 12.40 13.16
C ARG A 167 26.90 13.45 12.54
N ALA A 168 28.21 13.39 12.81
CA ALA A 168 29.15 14.23 12.09
C ALA A 168 28.97 13.96 10.59
N ALA A 169 28.72 15.02 9.82
CA ALA A 169 28.53 14.96 8.38
C ALA A 169 29.74 14.28 7.72
N SER A 170 29.66 12.97 7.51
CA SER A 170 30.70 12.19 6.86
C SER A 170 30.02 11.14 5.99
N ALA A 171 30.19 11.35 4.69
CA ALA A 171 30.01 10.43 3.57
C ALA A 171 28.73 9.59 3.53
N CYS A 172 27.73 10.12 2.84
CA CYS A 172 26.78 9.33 2.08
C CYS A 172 27.53 8.56 0.99
N ALA A 173 27.92 7.31 1.25
CA ALA A 173 28.20 6.25 0.26
C ALA A 173 28.88 5.05 0.95
N THR A 174 28.12 4.04 1.33
CA THR A 174 28.65 2.67 1.38
C THR A 174 27.60 1.73 0.76
N ALA A 175 27.96 1.14 -0.37
CA ALA A 175 27.17 0.19 -1.13
C ALA A 175 26.95 -1.12 -0.34
N PRO A 176 25.93 -1.95 -0.68
CA PRO A 176 25.72 -3.23 -0.03
C PRO A 176 26.86 -4.21 -0.39
N PRO A 177 27.19 -5.18 0.49
CA PRO A 177 28.23 -6.17 0.23
C PRO A 177 27.86 -7.10 -0.94
N PRO A 178 28.82 -7.59 -1.72
CA PRO A 178 28.56 -8.44 -2.87
C PRO A 178 28.04 -9.82 -2.41
N GLY A 179 26.84 -10.23 -2.86
CA GLY A 179 26.39 -11.63 -2.74
C GLY A 179 24.90 -11.93 -2.52
N SER A 180 23.99 -10.95 -2.42
CA SER A 180 22.55 -11.24 -2.27
C SER A 180 21.88 -11.55 -3.62
N PRO A 181 21.06 -12.62 -3.72
CA PRO A 181 20.50 -13.07 -4.99
C PRO A 181 19.44 -12.11 -5.52
N THR A 182 19.64 -11.66 -6.75
CA THR A 182 18.69 -10.86 -7.54
C THR A 182 17.49 -11.72 -7.91
N VAL A 183 16.31 -11.48 -7.31
CA VAL A 183 15.05 -11.97 -7.88
C VAL A 183 14.64 -11.01 -8.98
N LEU A 184 14.89 -11.42 -10.22
CA LEU A 184 14.41 -10.78 -11.44
C LEU A 184 12.88 -10.81 -11.46
N SER A 185 12.25 -9.64 -11.40
CA SER A 185 10.94 -9.43 -12.05
C SER A 185 11.14 -8.42 -13.18
N ASP A 186 10.59 -8.71 -14.35
CA ASP A 186 10.78 -7.97 -15.62
C ASP A 186 10.10 -6.58 -15.65
N ALA A 187 10.28 -5.78 -14.60
CA ALA A 187 10.01 -4.34 -14.62
C ALA A 187 11.35 -3.60 -14.77
N ALA A 188 11.34 -2.50 -15.54
CA ALA A 188 12.52 -1.71 -15.88
C ALA A 188 13.43 -1.44 -14.65
N PRO A 189 14.77 -1.46 -14.80
CA PRO A 189 15.69 -1.44 -13.66
C PRO A 189 15.61 -0.10 -12.93
N GLN A 190 14.90 -0.06 -11.80
CA GLN A 190 14.94 1.08 -10.88
C GLN A 190 16.11 0.89 -9.90
N ARG A 191 16.97 1.91 -9.86
CA ARG A 191 18.25 1.88 -9.15
C ARG A 191 18.04 1.95 -7.64
N TYR A 192 18.59 0.97 -6.94
CA TYR A 192 18.83 0.98 -5.49
C TYR A 192 19.52 2.29 -5.04
N VAL A 193 18.98 2.94 -4.01
CA VAL A 193 19.58 4.13 -3.38
C VAL A 193 20.10 3.72 -1.98
N PRO A 194 21.42 3.68 -1.74
CA PRO A 194 21.97 3.30 -0.43
C PRO A 194 21.67 4.36 0.64
N GLY A 195 21.21 3.95 1.83
CA GLY A 195 21.17 4.84 3.02
C GLY A 195 19.97 4.74 3.95
N TRP A 196 18.93 3.98 3.58
CA TRP A 196 17.71 3.80 4.38
C TRP A 196 17.60 2.34 4.84
N TYR A 197 17.24 2.12 6.10
CA TYR A 197 16.95 0.78 6.60
C TYR A 197 15.51 0.39 6.24
N SER A 198 15.34 -0.73 5.55
CA SER A 198 14.06 -1.40 5.35
C SER A 198 13.72 -2.23 6.60
N TRP A 199 12.42 -2.38 6.90
CA TRP A 199 11.96 -3.13 8.07
C TRP A 199 11.03 -4.28 7.66
N GLU A 200 11.50 -5.51 7.75
CA GLU A 200 10.65 -6.70 7.63
C GLU A 200 9.83 -6.87 8.91
N CYS A 201 8.50 -6.94 8.76
CA CYS A 201 7.62 -7.31 9.86
C CYS A 201 7.72 -8.82 10.11
N GLY A 202 8.78 -9.28 10.79
CA GLY A 202 8.87 -10.69 11.11
C GLY A 202 10.21 -11.22 11.63
N GLU A 203 10.87 -10.58 12.60
CA GLU A 203 11.83 -11.31 13.44
C GLU A 203 11.99 -10.64 14.81
N HIS A 204 11.22 -11.12 15.79
CA HIS A 204 11.49 -10.87 17.19
C HIS A 204 12.76 -11.65 17.58
N HIS A 205 13.94 -11.04 17.44
CA HIS A 205 15.11 -11.49 18.16
C HIS A 205 14.86 -11.23 19.66
N ARG A 206 14.39 -12.26 20.36
CA ARG A 206 14.51 -12.32 21.83
C ARG A 206 16.00 -12.36 22.15
N GLU A 207 16.58 -11.22 22.48
CA GLU A 207 17.82 -11.20 23.25
C GLU A 207 17.51 -11.78 24.63
N ARG A 208 18.05 -12.96 24.90
CA ARG A 208 18.15 -13.48 26.27
C ARG A 208 18.99 -12.48 27.05
N ARG A 209 18.40 -11.86 28.08
CA ARG A 209 19.21 -11.31 29.17
C ARG A 209 19.94 -12.47 29.82
N THR A 210 21.26 -12.49 29.68
CA THR A 210 22.15 -13.21 30.59
C THR A 210 22.37 -12.34 31.81
N GLU A 211 21.70 -12.68 32.91
CA GLU A 211 22.23 -12.63 34.28
C GLU A 211 21.77 -13.90 35.00
#